data_AF-A0AAD0UL78-F1
#
_entry.id   AF-A0AAD0UL78-F1
#
_cell.length_a   1.000
_cell.length_b   1.000
_cell.length_c   1.000
_cell.angle_alpha   90.00
_cell.angle_beta   90.00
_cell.angle_gamma   90.00
#
_symmetry.space_group_name_H-M   'P 1'
#
loop_
_entity.id
_entity.type
_entity.pdbx_description
1 polymer ?
#
loop_
_entity_poly.entity_id
_entity_poly.type
_entity_poly.pdbx_seq_one_letter_code
_entity_poly.pdbx_strand_id
1 'polypeptide(L)'
;MNRLLKSIVSVPILLIVFDFWPSFSPLEAFGPAGSFNHIRTLKESFREFTEETGYEIRADCQEWIVQGNLHSDSELMNAESFHCDNNNIFGCGIELRDLKSKSEKAIFFSDSMKQIGHATHIIQDFYSHSNWVENHPNQIKIAPIEEPWQLLSMPQIQTGYYDLSPVVHHEEEAIECLNLSLNEMKLYQPYATHICLNKDSEKSLRGGGDIYNNPNVNFHEWAGLHAVEHTKQFLLNAYRSNHKNLDLCLIPKKVSFSCNNAVFKMRND
;
A
#
# COMPACT_ATOMS: atom_id res chain seq x y z
N MET A 1 -34.55 8.74 49.12
CA MET A 1 -34.79 8.95 47.67
C MET A 1 -33.65 9.81 47.15
N ASN A 2 -32.52 9.23 46.76
CA ASN A 2 -32.22 8.41 45.58
C ASN A 2 -31.77 9.25 44.38
N ARG A 3 -30.48 9.09 44.09
CA ARG A 3 -29.89 8.86 42.76
C ARG A 3 -30.25 9.88 41.67
N LEU A 4 -29.37 10.85 41.41
CA LEU A 4 -29.24 11.43 40.05
C LEU A 4 -27.96 12.24 39.79
N LEU A 5 -26.88 12.05 40.55
CA LEU A 5 -25.65 12.86 40.40
C LEU A 5 -24.37 12.07 40.10
N LYS A 6 -24.47 10.83 39.61
CA LYS A 6 -23.31 10.04 39.20
C LYS A 6 -23.58 9.31 37.88
N SER A 7 -23.39 9.97 36.73
CA SER A 7 -23.18 9.23 35.47
C SER A 7 -22.62 9.99 34.26
N ILE A 8 -22.15 11.23 34.38
CA ILE A 8 -21.78 12.02 33.17
C ILE A 8 -20.25 12.07 32.91
N VAL A 9 -19.40 11.61 33.83
CA VAL A 9 -17.93 11.73 33.66
C VAL A 9 -17.26 10.41 33.21
N SER A 10 -17.99 9.29 33.16
CA SER A 10 -17.40 7.97 32.90
C SER A 10 -17.41 7.51 31.43
N VAL A 11 -18.05 8.24 30.51
CA VAL A 11 -18.18 7.82 29.10
C VAL A 11 -17.02 8.28 28.18
N PRO A 12 -16.38 9.46 28.33
CA PRO A 12 -15.28 9.83 27.44
C PRO A 12 -13.96 9.13 27.79
N ILE A 13 -13.80 8.65 29.03
CA ILE A 13 -12.56 7.98 29.49
C ILE A 13 -12.58 6.49 29.09
N LEU A 14 -13.74 5.85 29.02
CA LEU A 14 -13.83 4.44 28.62
C LEU A 14 -13.46 4.22 27.14
N LEU A 15 -13.85 5.14 26.26
CA LEU A 15 -13.56 5.03 24.81
C LEU A 15 -12.06 5.18 24.52
N ILE A 16 -11.35 6.01 25.30
CA ILE A 16 -9.89 6.18 25.14
C ILE A 16 -9.14 4.93 25.60
N VAL A 17 -9.61 4.21 26.64
CA VAL A 17 -8.90 3.05 27.21
C VAL A 17 -9.03 1.80 26.34
N PHE A 18 -10.12 1.63 25.58
CA PHE A 18 -10.26 0.50 24.65
C PHE A 18 -9.42 0.65 23.37
N ASP A 19 -9.20 1.88 22.93
CA ASP A 19 -8.41 2.21 21.74
C ASP A 19 -6.90 1.91 21.90
N PHE A 20 -6.39 1.88 23.15
CA PHE A 20 -4.99 1.55 23.45
C PHE A 20 -4.73 0.06 23.69
N TRP A 21 -5.71 -0.82 23.54
CA TRP A 21 -5.45 -2.26 23.68
C TRP A 21 -4.80 -2.78 22.39
N PRO A 22 -3.56 -3.30 22.43
CA PRO A 22 -2.95 -3.85 21.24
C PRO A 22 -3.75 -5.08 20.80
N SER A 23 -4.23 -5.07 19.57
CA SER A 23 -4.76 -6.29 18.94
C SER A 23 -3.56 -7.20 18.67
N PHE A 24 -3.28 -8.10 19.61
CA PHE A 24 -2.22 -9.11 19.48
C PHE A 24 -2.62 -10.31 18.61
N SER A 25 -3.58 -10.15 17.71
CA SER A 25 -3.87 -11.19 16.72
C SER A 25 -2.78 -11.13 15.66
N PRO A 26 -1.88 -12.14 15.56
CA PRO A 26 -0.92 -12.17 14.48
C PRO A 26 -1.68 -12.48 13.20
N LEU A 27 -1.89 -11.46 12.36
CA LEU A 27 -2.31 -11.69 10.99
C LEU A 27 -1.11 -12.24 10.23
N GLU A 28 -1.26 -13.44 9.70
CA GLU A 28 -0.36 -13.94 8.67
C GLU A 28 -0.78 -13.29 7.35
N ALA A 29 0.11 -12.48 6.77
CA ALA A 29 -0.09 -11.85 5.48
C ALA A 29 0.76 -12.52 4.39
N PHE A 30 0.27 -12.40 3.16
CA PHE A 30 0.66 -13.13 1.95
C PHE A 30 2.13 -12.95 1.50
N GLY A 31 2.61 -13.95 0.75
CA GLY A 31 3.81 -13.92 -0.09
C GLY A 31 5.16 -13.64 0.61
N PRO A 32 5.82 -14.64 1.22
CA PRO A 32 7.08 -14.44 1.96
C PRO A 32 8.31 -14.14 1.08
N ALA A 33 8.15 -13.83 -0.21
CA ALA A 33 9.20 -14.02 -1.20
C ALA A 33 9.50 -12.76 -2.02
N GLY A 34 10.71 -12.23 -1.90
CA GLY A 34 11.20 -11.11 -2.68
C GLY A 34 11.97 -10.15 -1.78
N SER A 35 12.76 -9.27 -2.37
CA SER A 35 13.40 -8.21 -1.61
C SER A 35 12.36 -7.27 -1.02
N PHE A 36 11.25 -6.96 -1.71
CA PHE A 36 10.14 -6.15 -1.19
C PHE A 36 8.90 -6.97 -0.87
N ASN A 37 8.16 -6.55 0.14
CA ASN A 37 6.80 -7.00 0.43
C ASN A 37 6.07 -5.84 1.12
N HIS A 38 4.76 -5.98 1.33
CA HIS A 38 3.92 -4.97 1.98
C HIS A 38 4.53 -4.38 3.27
N ILE A 39 5.02 -5.26 4.14
CA ILE A 39 5.63 -4.88 5.42
C ILE A 39 6.95 -4.13 5.21
N ARG A 40 7.83 -4.61 4.32
CA ARG A 40 9.11 -3.94 4.04
C ARG A 40 8.88 -2.57 3.43
N THR A 41 7.97 -2.46 2.46
CA THR A 41 7.62 -1.19 1.83
C THR A 41 7.15 -0.17 2.86
N LEU A 42 6.23 -0.55 3.75
CA LEU A 42 5.79 0.31 4.85
C LEU A 42 6.95 0.77 5.75
N LYS A 43 7.83 -0.15 6.14
CA LYS A 43 8.97 0.17 7.02
C LYS A 43 9.96 1.13 6.37
N GLU A 44 10.29 0.91 5.10
CA GLU A 44 11.16 1.83 4.37
C GLU A 44 10.50 3.21 4.22
N SER A 45 9.20 3.27 3.92
CA SER A 45 8.46 4.53 3.88
C SER A 45 8.40 5.25 5.23
N PHE A 46 8.21 4.55 6.35
CA PHE A 46 8.26 5.15 7.69
C PHE A 46 9.64 5.70 8.03
N ARG A 47 10.70 4.98 7.64
CA ARG A 47 12.10 5.43 7.79
C ARG A 47 12.32 6.72 7.00
N GLU A 48 11.95 6.75 5.72
CA GLU A 48 12.16 7.94 4.88
C GLU A 48 11.29 9.12 5.30
N PHE A 49 10.04 8.87 5.70
CA PHE A 49 9.18 9.88 6.32
C PHE A 49 9.86 10.50 7.56
N THR A 50 10.47 9.67 8.40
CA THR A 50 11.19 10.12 9.59
C THR A 50 12.41 10.97 9.24
N GLU A 51 13.15 10.58 8.21
CA GLU A 51 14.31 11.32 7.72
C GLU A 51 13.92 12.69 7.16
N GLU A 52 12.80 12.78 6.45
CA GLU A 52 12.32 14.02 5.85
C GLU A 52 11.67 14.98 6.85
N THR A 53 10.92 14.46 7.83
CA THR A 53 10.15 15.30 8.76
C THR A 53 10.84 15.55 10.10
N GLY A 54 11.75 14.66 10.51
CA GLY A 54 12.30 14.64 11.87
C GLY A 54 11.34 14.08 12.93
N TYR A 55 10.18 13.54 12.53
CA TYR A 55 9.21 12.88 13.39
C TYR A 55 9.07 11.40 13.05
N GLU A 56 9.01 10.55 14.07
CA GLU A 56 8.70 9.14 13.93
C GLU A 56 7.22 8.91 14.19
N ILE A 57 6.61 8.01 13.42
CA ILE A 57 5.31 7.41 13.77
C ILE A 57 5.56 6.43 14.93
N ARG A 58 4.86 6.56 16.05
CA ARG A 58 4.97 5.63 17.19
C ARG A 58 4.70 4.19 16.75
N ALA A 59 5.39 3.24 17.38
CA ALA A 59 5.31 1.82 17.03
C ALA A 59 3.88 1.25 17.09
N ASP A 60 3.05 1.67 18.05
CA ASP A 60 1.66 1.22 18.16
C ASP A 60 0.79 1.72 16.99
N CYS A 61 1.03 2.92 16.49
CA CYS A 61 0.36 3.42 15.29
C CYS A 61 0.89 2.74 14.01
N GLN A 62 2.20 2.49 13.93
CA GLN A 62 2.79 1.71 12.83
C GLN A 62 2.16 0.32 12.75
N GLU A 63 1.95 -0.34 13.90
CA GLU A 63 1.29 -1.64 13.96
C GLU A 63 -0.13 -1.58 13.38
N TRP A 64 -0.94 -0.58 13.73
CA TRP A 64 -2.28 -0.44 13.14
C TRP A 64 -2.26 -0.17 11.63
N ILE A 65 -1.29 0.58 11.13
CA ILE A 65 -1.10 0.79 9.69
C ILE A 65 -0.74 -0.53 9.02
N VAL A 66 0.21 -1.29 9.58
CA VAL A 66 0.59 -2.62 9.07
C VAL A 66 -0.61 -3.54 9.07
N GLN A 67 -1.36 -3.62 10.16
CA GLN A 67 -2.56 -4.45 10.26
C GLN A 67 -3.61 -4.07 9.22
N GLY A 68 -3.89 -2.77 9.02
CA GLY A 68 -4.81 -2.33 7.96
C GLY A 68 -4.33 -2.73 6.57
N ASN A 69 -3.03 -2.54 6.29
CA ASN A 69 -2.43 -2.92 5.03
C ASN A 69 -2.58 -4.43 4.76
N LEU A 70 -2.18 -5.27 5.72
CA LEU A 70 -2.27 -6.73 5.62
C LEU A 70 -3.72 -7.28 5.61
N HIS A 71 -4.67 -6.58 6.22
CA HIS A 71 -6.09 -6.98 6.18
C HIS A 71 -6.69 -6.89 4.77
N SER A 72 -6.13 -6.05 3.88
CA SER A 72 -6.60 -5.94 2.50
C SER A 72 -6.52 -7.29 1.78
N ASP A 73 -5.40 -8.01 1.90
CA ASP A 73 -5.20 -9.34 1.28
C ASP A 73 -5.92 -10.51 1.96
N SER A 74 -6.52 -10.28 3.13
CA SER A 74 -7.20 -11.34 3.88
C SER A 74 -8.71 -11.12 3.89
N GLU A 75 -9.19 -10.17 4.67
CA GLU A 75 -10.62 -9.91 4.82
C GLU A 75 -11.23 -9.23 3.58
N LEU A 76 -10.43 -8.50 2.81
CA LEU A 76 -10.88 -7.74 1.64
C LEU A 76 -10.36 -8.31 0.31
N MET A 77 -9.85 -9.55 0.29
CA MET A 77 -9.27 -10.21 -0.89
C MET A 77 -10.21 -10.20 -2.12
N ASN A 78 -11.53 -10.22 -1.90
CA ASN A 78 -12.52 -10.20 -2.98
C ASN A 78 -13.06 -8.79 -3.31
N ALA A 79 -12.57 -7.75 -2.63
CA ALA A 79 -12.94 -6.37 -2.89
C ALA A 79 -11.96 -5.78 -3.90
N GLU A 80 -12.27 -5.92 -5.19
CA GLU A 80 -11.37 -5.53 -6.31
C GLU A 80 -10.81 -4.10 -6.20
N SER A 81 -11.55 -3.17 -5.60
CA SER A 81 -11.09 -1.79 -5.40
C SER A 81 -9.89 -1.68 -4.44
N PHE A 82 -9.56 -2.72 -3.67
CA PHE A 82 -8.41 -2.75 -2.78
C PHE A 82 -7.13 -3.26 -3.46
N HIS A 83 -7.22 -3.91 -4.62
CA HIS A 83 -6.08 -4.61 -5.25
C HIS A 83 -5.63 -4.03 -6.58
N CYS A 84 -6.30 -2.99 -7.10
CA CYS A 84 -6.01 -2.41 -8.42
C CYS A 84 -5.94 -3.43 -9.57
N ASP A 85 -6.57 -4.60 -9.47
CA ASP A 85 -6.58 -5.63 -10.51
C ASP A 85 -7.72 -5.43 -11.52
N ASN A 86 -7.84 -6.35 -12.49
CA ASN A 86 -8.94 -6.41 -13.47
C ASN A 86 -9.08 -5.15 -14.33
N ASN A 87 -7.99 -4.43 -14.56
CA ASN A 87 -7.97 -3.13 -15.21
C ASN A 87 -8.87 -2.09 -14.50
N ASN A 88 -9.18 -2.31 -13.21
CA ASN A 88 -10.05 -1.47 -12.39
C ASN A 88 -9.28 -0.30 -11.74
N ILE A 89 -8.49 0.41 -12.54
CA ILE A 89 -7.73 1.60 -12.11
C ILE A 89 -8.66 2.66 -11.52
N PHE A 90 -9.86 2.80 -12.09
CA PHE A 90 -10.85 3.74 -11.61
C PHE A 90 -11.32 3.39 -10.19
N GLY A 91 -11.72 2.14 -9.96
CA GLY A 91 -12.23 1.68 -8.68
C GLY A 91 -11.19 1.82 -7.58
N CYS A 92 -9.96 1.37 -7.82
CA CYS A 92 -8.92 1.47 -6.78
C CYS A 92 -8.46 2.90 -6.53
N GLY A 93 -8.42 3.76 -7.56
CA GLY A 93 -8.14 5.19 -7.38
C GLY A 93 -9.21 5.91 -6.57
N ILE A 94 -10.49 5.58 -6.76
CA ILE A 94 -11.58 6.14 -5.95
C ILE A 94 -11.52 5.62 -4.50
N GLU A 95 -11.28 4.32 -4.29
CA GLU A 95 -11.16 3.75 -2.95
C GLU A 95 -9.97 4.36 -2.19
N LEU A 96 -8.81 4.54 -2.83
CA LEU A 96 -7.66 5.21 -2.22
C LEU A 96 -8.01 6.60 -1.65
N ARG A 97 -8.75 7.40 -2.43
CA ARG A 97 -9.22 8.73 -1.99
C ARG A 97 -10.22 8.63 -0.84
N ASP A 98 -11.12 7.66 -0.91
CA ASP A 98 -12.13 7.47 0.13
C ASP A 98 -11.50 7.02 1.45
N LEU A 99 -10.54 6.09 1.41
CA LEU A 99 -9.74 5.66 2.56
C LEU A 99 -8.98 6.81 3.21
N LYS A 100 -8.40 7.72 2.42
CA LYS A 100 -7.81 8.97 2.94
C LYS A 100 -8.83 9.86 3.63
N SER A 101 -9.99 10.06 3.01
CA SER A 101 -11.09 10.84 3.63
C SER A 101 -11.62 10.16 4.91
N LYS A 102 -11.75 8.84 4.91
CA LYS A 102 -12.16 8.03 6.06
C LYS A 102 -11.11 8.11 7.17
N SER A 103 -9.81 8.07 6.87
CA SER A 103 -8.75 8.19 7.87
C SER A 103 -8.80 9.55 8.57
N GLU A 104 -9.02 10.64 7.83
CA GLU A 104 -9.13 11.99 8.37
C GLU A 104 -10.36 12.18 9.27
N LYS A 105 -11.49 11.57 8.88
CA LYS A 105 -12.78 11.70 9.57
C LYS A 105 -12.99 10.69 10.70
N ALA A 106 -12.13 9.69 10.80
CA ALA A 106 -12.24 8.63 11.80
C ALA A 106 -12.25 9.19 13.22
N ILE A 107 -13.22 8.73 14.02
CA ILE A 107 -13.37 9.11 15.43
C ILE A 107 -12.30 8.42 16.28
N PHE A 108 -12.08 7.12 16.03
CA PHE A 108 -11.11 6.29 16.72
C PHE A 108 -9.77 6.33 15.99
N PHE A 109 -8.68 6.39 16.77
CA PHE A 109 -7.35 6.52 16.18
C PHE A 109 -6.92 5.22 15.46
N SER A 110 -7.31 4.06 16.01
CA SER A 110 -7.01 2.75 15.43
C SER A 110 -7.65 2.60 14.06
N ASP A 111 -8.89 3.03 13.91
CA ASP A 111 -9.61 2.99 12.63
C ASP A 111 -8.89 3.89 11.62
N SER A 112 -8.53 5.10 12.03
CA SER A 112 -7.78 6.04 11.20
C SER A 112 -6.49 5.43 10.66
N MET A 113 -5.69 4.80 11.53
CA MET A 113 -4.42 4.17 11.16
C MET A 113 -4.64 2.94 10.25
N LYS A 114 -5.68 2.14 10.49
CA LYS A 114 -6.06 1.03 9.60
C LYS A 114 -6.48 1.52 8.21
N GLN A 115 -7.23 2.62 8.12
CA GLN A 115 -7.59 3.22 6.82
C GLN A 115 -6.34 3.71 6.06
N ILE A 116 -5.36 4.30 6.76
CA ILE A 116 -4.04 4.59 6.17
C ILE A 116 -3.37 3.29 5.69
N GLY A 117 -3.42 2.23 6.49
CA GLY A 117 -2.96 0.89 6.10
C GLY A 117 -3.54 0.41 4.78
N HIS A 118 -4.86 0.36 4.67
CA HIS A 118 -5.55 -0.01 3.43
C HIS A 118 -5.18 0.88 2.25
N ALA A 119 -5.06 2.20 2.46
CA ALA A 119 -4.64 3.13 1.41
C ALA A 119 -3.24 2.81 0.88
N THR A 120 -2.29 2.52 1.78
CA THR A 120 -0.93 2.15 1.37
C THR A 120 -0.86 0.78 0.68
N HIS A 121 -1.80 -0.12 0.97
CA HIS A 121 -1.95 -1.39 0.26
C HIS A 121 -2.27 -1.16 -1.21
N ILE A 122 -3.30 -0.36 -1.50
CA ILE A 122 -3.69 0.00 -2.88
C ILE A 122 -2.51 0.62 -3.65
N ILE A 123 -1.72 1.47 -3.00
CA ILE A 123 -0.52 2.06 -3.60
C ILE A 123 0.49 0.96 -3.99
N GLN A 124 0.70 -0.02 -3.11
CA GLN A 124 1.66 -1.11 -3.31
C GLN A 124 1.21 -2.06 -4.43
N ASP A 125 -0.06 -2.46 -4.43
CA ASP A 125 -0.61 -3.34 -5.47
C ASP A 125 -0.61 -2.66 -6.84
N PHE A 126 -0.93 -1.36 -6.92
CA PHE A 126 -0.87 -0.64 -8.19
C PHE A 126 0.49 -0.77 -8.87
N TYR A 127 1.61 -0.59 -8.15
CA TYR A 127 2.93 -0.70 -8.76
C TYR A 127 3.32 -2.15 -9.07
N SER A 128 2.77 -3.10 -8.33
CA SER A 128 3.08 -4.53 -8.49
C SER A 128 2.26 -5.17 -9.61
N HIS A 129 1.05 -4.68 -9.88
CA HIS A 129 0.08 -5.30 -10.81
C HIS A 129 -0.28 -4.42 -12.02
N SER A 130 0.29 -3.22 -12.13
CA SER A 130 0.20 -2.38 -13.34
C SER A 130 1.46 -2.44 -14.20
N ASN A 131 1.40 -1.89 -15.42
CA ASN A 131 2.57 -1.64 -16.25
C ASN A 131 3.24 -0.26 -16.01
N TRP A 132 3.00 0.37 -14.86
CA TRP A 132 3.49 1.72 -14.60
C TRP A 132 5.03 1.79 -14.60
N VAL A 133 5.68 0.80 -14.00
CA VAL A 133 7.14 0.80 -13.79
C VAL A 133 7.89 0.50 -15.09
N GLU A 134 7.27 -0.28 -15.99
CA GLU A 134 7.71 -0.52 -17.36
C GLU A 134 7.69 0.79 -18.17
N ASN A 135 6.69 1.64 -17.93
CA ASN A 135 6.57 2.98 -18.52
C ASN A 135 7.55 4.01 -17.92
N HIS A 136 8.12 3.74 -16.74
CA HIS A 136 9.04 4.64 -16.05
C HIS A 136 10.32 3.92 -15.59
N PRO A 137 11.11 3.35 -16.53
CA PRO A 137 12.25 2.49 -16.18
C PRO A 137 13.49 3.26 -15.69
N ASN A 138 13.53 4.57 -15.89
CA ASN A 138 14.75 5.38 -15.68
C ASN A 138 14.67 6.29 -14.44
N GLN A 139 13.47 6.46 -13.87
CA GLN A 139 13.26 7.33 -12.73
C GLN A 139 12.06 6.86 -11.93
N ILE A 140 12.11 7.06 -10.62
CA ILE A 140 10.96 6.87 -9.76
C ILE A 140 9.97 8.00 -10.04
N LYS A 141 8.79 7.65 -10.54
CA LYS A 141 7.71 8.61 -10.80
C LYS A 141 6.44 8.17 -10.09
N ILE A 142 5.90 9.04 -9.25
CA ILE A 142 4.65 8.77 -8.55
C ILE A 142 3.48 8.78 -9.55
N ALA A 143 2.66 7.75 -9.47
CA ALA A 143 1.47 7.61 -10.28
C ALA A 143 0.34 8.43 -9.66
N PRO A 144 -0.46 9.14 -10.46
CA PRO A 144 -1.62 9.88 -9.95
C PRO A 144 -2.80 8.95 -9.64
N ILE A 145 -2.60 7.97 -8.75
CA ILE A 145 -3.63 6.96 -8.39
C ILE A 145 -4.86 7.63 -7.77
N GLU A 146 -4.65 8.66 -6.94
CA GLU A 146 -5.73 9.48 -6.36
C GLU A 146 -6.48 10.34 -7.39
N GLU A 147 -5.98 10.45 -8.63
CA GLU A 147 -6.66 11.13 -9.72
C GLU A 147 -6.85 10.17 -10.90
N PRO A 148 -7.70 9.13 -10.75
CA PRO A 148 -7.77 8.01 -11.68
C PRO A 148 -8.10 8.44 -13.12
N TRP A 149 -8.78 9.58 -13.30
CA TRP A 149 -9.05 10.19 -14.61
C TRP A 149 -7.76 10.50 -15.40
N GLN A 150 -6.68 10.89 -14.70
CA GLN A 150 -5.39 11.13 -15.34
C GLN A 150 -4.80 9.82 -15.86
N LEU A 151 -4.90 8.72 -15.09
CA LEU A 151 -4.46 7.41 -15.54
C LEU A 151 -5.31 6.89 -16.71
N LEU A 152 -6.63 7.06 -16.65
CA LEU A 152 -7.53 6.69 -17.75
C LEU A 152 -7.27 7.48 -19.04
N SER A 153 -6.68 8.68 -18.94
CA SER A 153 -6.24 9.46 -20.09
C SER A 153 -4.91 8.98 -20.71
N MET A 154 -4.23 8.04 -20.04
CA MET A 154 -3.00 7.39 -20.52
C MET A 154 -3.37 6.01 -21.07
N PRO A 155 -3.70 5.87 -22.36
CA PRO A 155 -4.27 4.65 -22.92
C PRO A 155 -3.34 3.43 -22.82
N GLN A 156 -2.05 3.65 -22.60
CA GLN A 156 -1.07 2.59 -22.42
C GLN A 156 -1.03 2.01 -21.00
N ILE A 157 -1.57 2.70 -19.99
CA ILE A 157 -1.54 2.23 -18.60
C ILE A 157 -2.68 1.24 -18.37
N GLN A 158 -2.35 0.10 -17.77
CA GLN A 158 -3.28 -0.98 -17.48
C GLN A 158 -2.86 -1.74 -16.23
N THR A 159 -3.79 -2.51 -15.66
CA THR A 159 -3.51 -3.51 -14.62
C THR A 159 -3.97 -4.90 -15.07
N GLY A 160 -3.42 -5.95 -14.45
CA GLY A 160 -3.64 -7.33 -14.89
C GLY A 160 -5.01 -7.89 -14.49
N TYR A 161 -5.61 -8.71 -15.35
CA TYR A 161 -6.83 -9.46 -15.02
C TYR A 161 -6.54 -10.66 -14.09
N TYR A 162 -7.10 -10.62 -12.88
CA TYR A 162 -7.05 -11.67 -11.87
C TYR A 162 -8.21 -12.67 -12.03
N ASP A 163 -9.43 -12.19 -12.21
CA ASP A 163 -10.53 -13.06 -12.65
C ASP A 163 -10.35 -13.31 -14.14
N LEU A 164 -10.05 -14.56 -14.50
CA LEU A 164 -9.96 -14.94 -15.89
C LEU A 164 -11.34 -15.05 -16.54
N SER A 165 -12.46 -15.04 -15.81
CA SER A 165 -13.82 -15.17 -16.38
C SER A 165 -14.09 -14.24 -17.59
N PRO A 166 -13.70 -12.95 -17.57
CA PRO A 166 -13.76 -12.06 -18.73
C PRO A 166 -12.79 -12.42 -19.87
N VAL A 167 -11.75 -13.21 -19.58
CA VAL A 167 -10.62 -13.58 -20.43
C VAL A 167 -10.61 -15.07 -20.82
N VAL A 168 -11.48 -15.94 -20.28
CA VAL A 168 -11.51 -17.40 -20.57
C VAL A 168 -11.71 -17.67 -22.07
N HIS A 169 -12.28 -16.72 -22.81
CA HIS A 169 -12.42 -16.81 -24.26
C HIS A 169 -11.14 -16.46 -25.05
N HIS A 170 -10.09 -16.02 -24.36
CA HIS A 170 -8.82 -15.49 -24.88
C HIS A 170 -7.61 -16.10 -24.16
N GLU A 171 -7.68 -17.39 -23.82
CA GLU A 171 -6.62 -18.09 -23.07
C GLU A 171 -5.27 -18.08 -23.82
N GLU A 172 -5.28 -18.16 -25.15
CA GLU A 172 -4.06 -18.12 -25.96
C GLU A 172 -3.38 -16.75 -25.86
N GLU A 173 -4.13 -15.65 -26.03
CA GLU A 173 -3.64 -14.28 -25.89
C GLU A 173 -3.20 -13.96 -24.45
N ALA A 174 -3.90 -14.52 -23.46
CA ALA A 174 -3.54 -14.43 -22.04
C ALA A 174 -2.23 -15.16 -21.71
N ILE A 175 -1.84 -16.20 -22.46
CA ILE A 175 -0.54 -16.86 -22.32
C ILE A 175 0.54 -16.08 -23.09
N GLU A 176 0.19 -15.48 -24.24
CA GLU A 176 1.12 -14.66 -25.02
C GLU A 176 1.69 -13.50 -24.21
N CYS A 177 0.92 -12.93 -23.27
CA CYS A 177 1.42 -11.83 -22.44
C CYS A 177 2.64 -12.20 -21.57
N LEU A 178 2.89 -13.49 -21.33
CA LEU A 178 4.08 -13.98 -20.63
C LEU A 178 5.36 -13.82 -21.46
N ASN A 179 5.25 -13.81 -22.78
CA ASN A 179 6.37 -13.74 -23.71
C ASN A 179 6.69 -12.30 -24.17
N LEU A 180 5.89 -11.31 -23.76
CA LEU A 180 6.05 -9.93 -24.19
C LEU A 180 7.34 -9.30 -23.65
N SER A 181 8.07 -8.65 -24.55
CA SER A 181 9.24 -7.85 -24.21
C SER A 181 8.87 -6.61 -23.38
N LEU A 182 9.87 -5.99 -22.76
CA LEU A 182 9.69 -4.73 -22.02
C LEU A 182 9.04 -3.63 -22.88
N ASN A 183 9.44 -3.51 -24.15
CA ASN A 183 8.90 -2.45 -25.01
C ASN A 183 7.44 -2.72 -25.39
N GLU A 184 7.03 -3.98 -25.50
CA GLU A 184 5.63 -4.35 -25.71
C GLU A 184 4.81 -4.09 -24.45
N MET A 185 5.32 -4.45 -23.27
CA MET A 185 4.60 -4.23 -22.00
C MET A 185 4.39 -2.77 -21.61
N LYS A 186 5.17 -1.84 -22.19
CA LYS A 186 4.91 -0.40 -22.06
C LYS A 186 3.59 0.03 -22.72
N LEU A 187 3.16 -0.71 -23.73
CA LEU A 187 1.92 -0.46 -24.45
C LEU A 187 0.75 -1.17 -23.76
N TYR A 188 -0.47 -0.75 -24.09
CA TYR A 188 -1.66 -1.51 -23.71
C TYR A 188 -1.63 -2.88 -24.38
N GLN A 189 -1.87 -3.92 -23.58
CA GLN A 189 -1.91 -5.31 -24.04
C GLN A 189 -3.29 -5.85 -23.70
N PRO A 190 -4.19 -5.96 -24.70
CA PRO A 190 -5.48 -6.58 -24.50
C PRO A 190 -5.30 -7.93 -23.79
N TYR A 191 -6.12 -8.19 -22.77
CA TYR A 191 -6.12 -9.47 -22.03
C TYR A 191 -4.87 -9.76 -21.20
N ALA A 192 -4.01 -8.76 -20.94
CA ALA A 192 -2.89 -8.93 -20.01
C ALA A 192 -3.40 -9.40 -18.64
N THR A 193 -2.98 -10.59 -18.23
CA THR A 193 -3.39 -11.19 -16.96
C THR A 193 -2.58 -10.65 -15.79
N HIS A 194 -3.08 -10.88 -14.58
CA HIS A 194 -2.37 -10.63 -13.33
C HIS A 194 -0.97 -11.25 -13.38
N ILE A 195 -0.88 -12.52 -13.75
CA ILE A 195 0.37 -13.28 -13.82
C ILE A 195 1.42 -12.59 -14.72
N CYS A 196 1.01 -11.99 -15.84
CA CYS A 196 1.91 -11.32 -16.78
C CYS A 196 2.47 -9.99 -16.25
N LEU A 197 1.69 -9.29 -15.44
CA LEU A 197 2.03 -8.00 -14.85
C LEU A 197 2.55 -8.12 -13.42
N ASN A 198 2.36 -9.26 -12.77
CA ASN A 198 2.69 -9.49 -11.37
C ASN A 198 4.18 -9.29 -11.11
N LYS A 199 4.48 -8.37 -10.18
CA LYS A 199 5.82 -8.08 -9.67
C LYS A 199 5.89 -8.24 -8.14
N ASP A 200 5.05 -9.08 -7.54
CA ASP A 200 5.01 -9.36 -6.10
C ASP A 200 6.30 -10.02 -5.59
N SER A 201 7.06 -10.65 -6.49
CA SER A 201 8.30 -11.35 -6.17
C SER A 201 9.30 -11.29 -7.32
N GLU A 202 10.58 -11.33 -7.00
CA GLU A 202 11.68 -11.56 -7.96
C GLU A 202 11.55 -12.93 -8.66
N LYS A 203 10.77 -13.85 -8.08
CA LYS A 203 10.48 -15.17 -8.65
C LYS A 203 9.30 -15.14 -9.63
N SER A 204 8.50 -14.07 -9.66
CA SER A 204 7.47 -13.94 -10.68
C SER A 204 8.12 -13.70 -12.04
N LEU A 205 7.46 -14.15 -13.11
CA LEU A 205 8.01 -14.07 -14.46
C LEU A 205 8.42 -12.63 -14.82
N ARG A 206 7.58 -11.66 -14.47
CA ARG A 206 7.84 -10.25 -14.74
C ARG A 206 8.75 -9.63 -13.68
N GLY A 207 8.54 -9.92 -12.41
CA GLY A 207 9.26 -9.33 -11.27
C GLY A 207 10.76 -9.61 -11.30
N GLY A 208 11.18 -10.80 -11.74
CA GLY A 208 12.59 -11.16 -11.90
C GLY A 208 13.27 -10.59 -13.16
N GLY A 209 12.53 -9.93 -14.04
CA GLY A 209 13.09 -9.37 -15.28
C GLY A 209 13.95 -8.13 -15.03
N ASP A 210 15.05 -8.02 -15.77
CA ASP A 210 15.96 -6.88 -15.69
C ASP A 210 15.36 -5.61 -16.32
N ILE A 211 15.69 -4.46 -15.73
CA ILE A 211 15.40 -3.16 -16.33
C ILE A 211 16.54 -2.78 -17.27
N TYR A 212 16.23 -2.56 -18.55
CA TYR A 212 17.22 -2.35 -19.62
C TYR A 212 18.29 -1.28 -19.29
N ASN A 213 17.93 -0.23 -18.57
CA ASN A 213 18.83 0.87 -18.19
C ASN A 213 19.39 0.76 -16.75
N ASN A 214 19.02 -0.29 -16.02
CA ASN A 214 19.50 -0.57 -14.68
C ASN A 214 19.57 -2.10 -14.45
N PRO A 215 20.57 -2.79 -15.02
CA PRO A 215 20.66 -4.26 -15.00
C PRO A 215 20.92 -4.85 -13.60
N ASN A 216 21.07 -4.00 -12.58
CA ASN A 216 21.25 -4.44 -11.19
C ASN A 216 19.94 -4.36 -10.38
N VAL A 217 18.84 -3.93 -11.01
CA VAL A 217 17.54 -3.80 -10.37
C VAL A 217 16.50 -4.50 -11.23
N ASN A 218 15.82 -5.49 -10.65
CA ASN A 218 14.73 -6.19 -11.32
C ASN A 218 13.40 -5.40 -11.19
N PHE A 219 12.37 -5.82 -11.92
CA PHE A 219 11.07 -5.14 -11.88
C PHE A 219 10.38 -5.20 -10.51
N HIS A 220 10.59 -6.26 -9.74
CA HIS A 220 10.06 -6.37 -8.39
C HIS A 220 10.67 -5.31 -7.46
N GLU A 221 11.99 -5.19 -7.45
CA GLU A 221 12.71 -4.15 -6.71
C GLU A 221 12.28 -2.75 -7.14
N TRP A 222 12.12 -2.54 -8.45
CA TRP A 222 11.73 -1.23 -8.99
C TRP A 222 10.29 -0.84 -8.65
N ALA A 223 9.37 -1.80 -8.64
CA ALA A 223 8.01 -1.62 -8.14
C ALA A 223 8.00 -1.32 -6.65
N GLY A 224 8.80 -2.05 -5.86
CA GLY A 224 9.01 -1.78 -4.44
C GLY A 224 9.49 -0.35 -4.17
N LEU A 225 10.51 0.12 -4.88
CA LEU A 225 11.03 1.49 -4.75
C LEU A 225 10.00 2.56 -5.12
N HIS A 226 9.19 2.33 -6.17
CA HIS A 226 8.08 3.22 -6.51
C HIS A 226 7.01 3.25 -5.42
N ALA A 227 6.66 2.08 -4.89
CA ALA A 227 5.68 1.97 -3.82
C ALA A 227 6.18 2.62 -2.52
N VAL A 228 7.48 2.51 -2.18
CA VAL A 228 8.09 3.19 -1.05
C VAL A 228 7.97 4.71 -1.19
N GLU A 229 8.35 5.26 -2.34
CA GLU A 229 8.30 6.70 -2.60
C GLU A 229 6.86 7.23 -2.55
N HIS A 230 5.91 6.54 -3.18
CA HIS A 230 4.51 6.97 -3.17
C HIS A 230 3.90 6.85 -1.77
N THR A 231 4.12 5.74 -1.06
CA THR A 231 3.67 5.56 0.32
C THR A 231 4.24 6.64 1.24
N LYS A 232 5.52 7.00 1.07
CA LYS A 232 6.14 8.11 1.79
C LYS A 232 5.43 9.44 1.48
N GLN A 233 5.21 9.78 0.20
CA GLN A 233 4.51 11.02 -0.14
C GLN A 233 3.07 11.04 0.38
N PHE A 234 2.37 9.90 0.40
CA PHE A 234 1.04 9.79 1.00
C PHE A 234 1.08 10.19 2.49
N LEU A 235 2.03 9.66 3.26
CA LEU A 235 2.23 10.01 4.67
C LEU A 235 2.66 11.47 4.86
N LEU A 236 3.56 11.97 4.01
CA LEU A 236 3.99 13.38 4.04
C LEU A 236 2.83 14.34 3.76
N ASN A 237 1.94 13.99 2.84
CA ASN A 237 0.76 14.78 2.53
C ASN A 237 -0.19 14.82 3.74
N ALA A 238 -0.42 13.69 4.40
CA ALA A 238 -1.20 13.63 5.64
C ALA A 238 -0.56 14.46 6.77
N TYR A 239 0.76 14.40 6.92
CA TYR A 239 1.49 15.23 7.89
C TYR A 239 1.35 16.73 7.58
N ARG A 240 1.58 17.12 6.32
CA ARG A 240 1.50 18.52 5.87
C ARG A 240 0.08 19.09 5.94
N SER A 241 -0.94 18.24 5.84
CA SER A 241 -2.34 18.64 6.00
C SER A 241 -2.79 18.74 7.47
N ASN A 242 -1.91 18.46 8.44
CA ASN A 242 -2.23 18.34 9.88
C ASN A 242 -3.32 17.29 10.12
N HIS A 243 -3.12 16.10 9.56
CA HIS A 243 -4.02 14.97 9.75
C HIS A 243 -4.13 14.61 11.24
N LYS A 244 -5.22 15.03 11.88
CA LYS A 244 -5.46 14.97 13.33
C LYS A 244 -4.98 13.68 14.01
N ASN A 245 -5.38 12.51 13.51
CA ASN A 245 -5.04 11.24 14.16
C ASN A 245 -3.59 10.81 13.89
N LEU A 246 -2.98 11.23 12.77
CA LEU A 246 -1.57 10.97 12.49
C LEU A 246 -0.70 11.83 13.38
N ASP A 247 -1.04 13.11 13.58
CA ASP A 247 -0.31 14.01 14.47
C ASP A 247 -0.22 13.49 15.91
N LEU A 248 -1.28 12.84 16.40
CA LEU A 248 -1.28 12.16 17.71
C LEU A 248 -0.31 10.97 17.79
N CYS A 249 0.06 10.42 16.64
CA CYS A 249 1.00 9.31 16.49
C CYS A 249 2.44 9.78 16.27
N LEU A 250 2.72 11.08 16.17
CA LEU A 250 4.07 11.58 15.89
C LEU A 250 4.85 11.84 17.18
N ILE A 251 6.10 11.37 17.20
CA ILE A 251 7.07 11.67 18.26
C ILE A 251 8.34 12.27 17.64
N PRO A 252 8.93 13.33 18.21
CA PRO A 252 10.17 13.87 17.68
C PRO A 252 11.29 12.82 17.70
N LYS A 253 12.01 12.64 16.59
CA LYS A 253 13.12 11.68 16.46
C LYS A 253 14.21 11.85 17.53
N LYS A 254 14.43 13.08 18.01
CA LYS A 254 15.42 13.36 19.07
C LYS A 254 15.00 12.87 20.46
N VAL A 255 13.70 12.71 20.67
CA VAL A 255 13.08 12.28 21.94
C VAL A 255 12.73 10.80 21.89
N SER A 256 12.58 10.24 20.70
CA SER A 256 12.51 8.82 20.50
C SER A 256 13.89 8.21 20.83
N PHE A 257 13.99 7.42 21.90
CA PHE A 257 15.15 6.53 22.14
C PHE A 257 15.10 5.32 21.19
N SER A 258 14.47 5.51 20.04
CA SER A 258 13.65 4.52 19.38
C SER A 258 14.50 3.66 18.48
N CYS A 259 14.54 2.39 18.89
CA CYS A 259 14.74 1.28 17.99
C CYS A 259 13.45 0.99 17.20
N ASN A 260 12.42 1.84 17.06
CA ASN A 260 11.16 1.42 16.41
C ASN A 260 11.38 0.95 14.95
N ASN A 261 12.32 1.58 14.23
CA ASN A 261 12.75 1.10 12.91
C ASN A 261 13.74 -0.09 12.99
N ALA A 262 14.26 -0.41 14.17
CA ALA A 262 15.22 -1.49 14.47
C ALA A 262 14.63 -2.70 15.23
N VAL A 263 13.46 -2.59 15.88
CA VAL A 263 12.71 -3.70 16.53
C VAL A 263 12.19 -4.66 15.48
N PHE A 264 12.11 -4.20 14.23
CA PHE A 264 11.73 -4.98 13.07
C PHE A 264 12.90 -5.45 12.21
N LYS A 265 14.14 -5.40 12.73
CA LYS A 265 15.35 -5.86 12.03
C LYS A 265 15.26 -7.37 11.77
N MET A 266 14.80 -7.67 10.55
CA MET A 266 14.95 -8.89 9.76
C MET A 266 15.06 -10.20 10.54
N ARG A 267 13.97 -10.98 10.56
CA ARG A 267 14.09 -12.42 10.34
C ARG A 267 14.52 -12.58 8.87
N ASN A 268 15.82 -12.46 8.62
CA ASN A 268 16.44 -13.14 7.50
C ASN A 268 16.73 -14.54 8.02
N ASP A 269 15.77 -15.44 7.82
CA ASP A 269 15.98 -16.89 7.73
C ASP A 269 14.92 -17.45 6.78
#